data_AF-A0A7J7I9G7-F1
#
_entry.id   AF-A0A7J7I9G7-F1
#
_cell.length_a   1.000
_cell.length_b   1.000
_cell.length_c   1.000
_cell.angle_alpha   90.00
_cell.angle_beta   90.00
_cell.angle_gamma   90.00
#
_symmetry.space_group_name_H-M   'P 1'
#
loop_
_entity.id
_entity.type
_entity.pdbx_description
1 polymer ?
#
loop_
_entity_poly.entity_id
_entity_poly.type
_entity_poly.pdbx_seq_one_letter_code
_entity_poly.pdbx_strand_id
1 'polypeptide(L)'
;MEPPRGFLASLWSFICFLPYFIGLLILGFIKGIIFCPPICLIMTIGNSALILGLWPVHFLWTNYCIVRSKQFGPVLKFVLCLFISVLLILWPSIGIVGSIIGGAAYGFLAPMFATFKAVDEGKIDKFYHCIYDGTSDTVKQSFTFVRDFMDICYHSYFSVTDDLRSQGHQDGKYFEIRLLYLPGAILAGVLGFLVDLPVISLVALCKSPYMLFKGWHRLFQDCIGREGPFLDTICVPFAGLAILLWPLAVVGAVLGSIASSIFLGAYAAVVVYQESSLWFGLRYIVASLSVYDEYSNDVLDMPEGSCFPRPEYRKNSVQSETSSRATSFSRPNSFRNPPARTESIKAPMVELKSLELFESLFKESRRHGEMMVSEGLITLQDIEHAKSDKDSGRVISIGLPAYSLLQTLYDQQKLTLLVYC
;
A
#
# COMPACT_ATOMS: atom_id res chain seq x y z
N MET A 1 13.99 -18.70 29.50
CA MET A 1 15.39 -19.17 29.34
C MET A 1 16.25 -17.93 29.20
N GLU A 2 17.23 -17.73 30.09
CA GLU A 2 18.18 -16.62 29.94
C GLU A 2 18.92 -16.75 28.60
N PRO A 3 19.14 -15.65 27.86
CA PRO A 3 19.81 -15.71 26.58
C PRO A 3 21.25 -16.22 26.78
N PRO A 4 21.69 -17.23 26.00
CA PRO A 4 23.04 -17.75 26.11
C PRO A 4 24.06 -16.64 25.83
N ARG A 5 24.95 -16.37 26.79
CA ARG A 5 26.06 -15.42 26.62
C ARG A 5 27.19 -16.11 25.85
N GLY A 6 27.30 -15.81 24.56
CA GLY A 6 28.41 -16.23 23.70
C GLY A 6 27.96 -16.79 22.35
N PHE A 7 28.74 -16.51 21.29
CA PHE A 7 28.44 -16.90 19.90
C PHE A 7 28.21 -18.42 19.74
N LEU A 8 29.02 -19.25 20.42
CA LEU A 8 28.90 -20.71 20.37
C LEU A 8 27.62 -21.24 21.04
N ALA A 9 27.21 -20.63 22.15
CA ALA A 9 25.99 -21.03 22.86
C ALA A 9 24.72 -20.57 22.13
N SER A 10 24.78 -19.43 21.43
CA SER A 10 23.75 -18.99 20.48
C SER A 10 23.65 -19.91 19.26
N LEU A 11 24.79 -20.31 18.68
CA LEU A 11 24.83 -21.24 17.55
C LEU A 11 24.26 -22.62 17.93
N TRP A 12 24.60 -23.12 19.11
CA TRP A 12 24.07 -24.39 19.62
C TRP A 12 22.55 -24.32 19.86
N SER A 13 22.06 -23.24 20.46
CA SER A 13 20.62 -23.01 20.63
C SER A 13 19.88 -22.93 19.29
N PHE A 14 20.50 -22.36 18.27
CA PHE A 14 19.94 -22.30 16.91
C PHE A 14 19.84 -23.69 16.27
N ILE A 15 20.90 -24.50 16.38
CA ILE A 15 20.91 -25.89 15.88
C ILE A 15 19.85 -26.74 16.58
N CYS A 16 19.65 -26.57 17.88
CA CYS A 16 18.59 -27.26 18.63
C CYS A 16 17.17 -26.77 18.28
N PHE A 17 17.01 -25.50 17.89
CA PHE A 17 15.72 -24.94 17.48
C PHE A 17 15.32 -25.31 16.05
N LEU A 18 16.29 -25.51 15.17
CA LEU A 18 16.07 -25.85 13.76
C LEU A 18 15.11 -27.05 13.53
N PRO A 19 15.25 -28.21 14.19
CA PRO A 19 14.30 -29.32 14.00
C PRO A 19 12.88 -28.98 14.46
N TYR A 20 12.73 -28.16 15.50
CA TYR A 20 11.43 -27.68 15.96
C TYR A 20 10.77 -26.75 14.93
N PHE A 21 11.55 -25.80 14.39
CA PHE A 21 11.09 -24.94 13.30
C PHE A 21 10.71 -25.72 12.05
N ILE A 22 11.53 -26.70 11.64
CA ILE A 22 11.23 -27.59 10.50
C ILE A 22 9.94 -28.37 10.75
N GLY A 23 9.74 -28.89 11.96
CA GLY A 23 8.49 -29.57 12.34
C GLY A 23 7.25 -28.68 12.21
N LEU A 24 7.33 -27.43 12.69
CA LEU A 24 6.26 -26.44 12.54
C LEU A 24 6.02 -26.07 11.07
N LEU A 25 7.09 -25.90 10.30
CA LEU A 25 7.01 -25.59 8.88
C LEU A 25 6.33 -26.72 8.10
N ILE A 26 6.70 -27.98 8.37
CA ILE A 26 6.06 -29.15 7.75
C ILE A 26 4.59 -29.22 8.13
N LEU A 27 4.26 -29.02 9.42
CA LEU A 27 2.87 -29.03 9.88
C LEU A 27 2.05 -27.90 9.22
N GLY A 28 2.59 -26.69 9.19
CA GLY A 28 1.97 -25.53 8.54
C GLY A 28 1.81 -25.73 7.04
N PHE A 29 2.79 -26.35 6.37
CA PHE A 29 2.75 -26.69 4.95
C PHE A 29 1.68 -27.73 4.64
N ILE A 30 1.58 -28.79 5.45
CA ILE A 30 0.53 -29.82 5.31
C ILE A 30 -0.85 -29.17 5.50
N LYS A 31 -1.03 -28.35 6.53
CA LYS A 31 -2.29 -27.61 6.74
C LYS A 31 -2.60 -26.70 5.54
N GLY A 32 -1.61 -25.93 5.08
CA GLY A 32 -1.75 -25.08 3.90
C GLY A 32 -2.20 -25.87 2.67
N ILE A 33 -1.61 -27.03 2.39
CA ILE A 33 -2.02 -27.89 1.26
C ILE A 33 -3.44 -28.41 1.42
N ILE A 34 -3.84 -28.83 2.63
CA ILE A 34 -5.18 -29.38 2.89
C ILE A 34 -6.26 -28.30 2.76
N PHE A 35 -6.01 -27.10 3.28
CA PHE A 35 -7.00 -26.03 3.35
C PHE A 35 -6.98 -25.11 2.11
N CYS A 36 -5.90 -25.08 1.33
CA CYS A 36 -5.83 -24.27 0.11
C CYS A 36 -6.95 -24.58 -0.90
N PRO A 37 -7.19 -25.85 -1.33
CA PRO A 37 -8.26 -26.16 -2.27
C PRO A 37 -9.68 -25.74 -1.82
N PRO A 38 -10.15 -26.09 -0.61
CA PRO A 38 -11.51 -25.71 -0.19
C PRO A 38 -11.66 -24.19 -0.01
N ILE A 39 -10.66 -23.49 0.54
CA ILE A 39 -10.72 -22.03 0.71
C ILE A 39 -10.69 -21.32 -0.65
N CYS A 40 -9.80 -21.76 -1.54
CA CYS A 40 -9.73 -21.24 -2.90
C CYS A 40 -11.08 -21.43 -3.61
N LEU A 41 -11.74 -22.58 -3.43
CA LEU A 41 -13.05 -22.86 -4.00
C LEU A 41 -14.12 -21.94 -3.41
N ILE A 42 -14.19 -21.78 -2.09
CA ILE A 42 -15.15 -20.87 -1.42
C ILE A 42 -15.00 -19.45 -1.95
N MET A 43 -13.78 -18.90 -1.96
CA MET A 43 -13.53 -17.53 -2.41
C MET A 43 -13.78 -17.38 -3.91
N THR A 44 -13.35 -18.34 -4.73
CA THR A 44 -13.56 -18.28 -6.18
C THR A 44 -15.04 -18.34 -6.51
N ILE A 45 -15.80 -19.29 -5.96
CA ILE A 45 -17.23 -19.41 -6.25
C ILE A 45 -17.99 -18.21 -5.69
N GLY A 46 -17.73 -17.82 -4.44
CA GLY A 46 -18.39 -16.69 -3.79
C GLY A 46 -18.19 -15.39 -4.56
N ASN A 47 -16.93 -15.02 -4.83
CA ASN A 47 -16.62 -13.79 -5.55
C ASN A 47 -17.07 -13.86 -7.01
N SER A 48 -16.93 -14.99 -7.70
CA SER A 48 -17.37 -15.12 -9.10
C SER A 48 -18.90 -15.00 -9.21
N ALA A 49 -19.66 -15.58 -8.28
CA ALA A 49 -21.11 -15.44 -8.25
C ALA A 49 -21.53 -13.98 -8.05
N LEU A 50 -20.86 -13.26 -7.14
CA LEU A 50 -21.10 -11.83 -6.91
C LEU A 50 -20.73 -10.99 -8.14
N ILE A 51 -19.55 -11.23 -8.72
CA ILE A 51 -19.06 -10.55 -9.92
C ILE A 51 -20.06 -10.76 -11.05
N LEU A 52 -20.39 -11.99 -11.40
CA LEU A 52 -21.27 -12.29 -12.54
C LEU A 52 -22.70 -11.82 -12.30
N GLY A 53 -23.21 -11.96 -11.07
CA GLY A 53 -24.56 -11.54 -10.71
C GLY A 53 -24.76 -10.02 -10.72
N LEU A 54 -23.79 -9.26 -10.20
CA LEU A 54 -23.87 -7.80 -10.14
C LEU A 54 -23.30 -7.09 -11.37
N TRP A 55 -22.47 -7.77 -12.16
CA TRP A 55 -21.86 -7.21 -13.36
C TRP A 55 -22.84 -6.49 -14.30
N PRO A 56 -24.00 -7.05 -14.70
CA PRO A 56 -24.92 -6.33 -15.57
C PRO A 56 -25.47 -5.06 -14.92
N VAL A 57 -25.72 -5.10 -13.60
CA VAL A 57 -26.21 -3.93 -12.85
C VAL A 57 -25.12 -2.87 -12.78
N HIS A 58 -23.89 -3.23 -12.42
CA HIS A 58 -22.74 -2.33 -12.41
C HIS A 58 -22.46 -1.72 -13.78
N PHE A 59 -22.56 -2.52 -14.84
CA PHE A 59 -22.37 -2.08 -16.21
C PHE A 59 -23.39 -1.02 -16.63
N LEU A 60 -24.67 -1.29 -16.41
CA LEU A 60 -25.75 -0.37 -16.76
C LEU A 60 -25.75 0.88 -15.88
N TRP A 61 -25.59 0.70 -14.56
CA TRP A 61 -25.63 1.80 -13.58
C TRP A 61 -24.49 2.79 -13.79
N THR A 62 -23.27 2.30 -14.01
CA THR A 62 -22.11 3.18 -14.21
C THR A 62 -22.23 3.99 -15.49
N ASN A 63 -22.62 3.37 -16.60
CA ASN A 63 -22.87 4.09 -17.85
C ASN A 63 -24.01 5.11 -17.70
N TYR A 64 -25.08 4.75 -16.97
CA TYR A 64 -26.17 5.66 -16.64
C TYR A 64 -25.68 6.87 -15.82
N CYS A 65 -24.89 6.65 -14.77
CA CYS A 65 -24.34 7.71 -13.92
C CYS A 65 -23.40 8.64 -14.70
N ILE A 66 -22.56 8.11 -15.60
CA ILE A 66 -21.69 8.93 -16.47
C ILE A 66 -22.53 9.84 -17.39
N VAL A 67 -23.54 9.28 -18.06
CA VAL A 67 -24.40 10.05 -18.98
C VAL A 67 -25.18 11.14 -18.22
N ARG A 68 -25.67 10.81 -17.01
CA ARG A 68 -26.45 11.72 -16.16
C ARG A 68 -25.61 12.68 -15.32
N SER A 69 -24.31 12.45 -15.18
CA SER A 69 -23.44 13.30 -14.39
C SER A 69 -23.50 14.74 -14.88
N LYS A 70 -23.53 15.68 -13.93
CA LYS A 70 -23.50 17.12 -14.19
C LYS A 70 -22.06 17.65 -14.30
N GLN A 71 -21.06 16.83 -14.01
CA GLN A 71 -19.65 17.24 -13.99
C GLN A 71 -19.00 17.25 -15.38
N PHE A 72 -19.48 16.42 -16.31
CA PHE A 72 -18.78 16.16 -17.57
C PHE A 72 -19.46 16.82 -18.77
N GLY A 73 -18.67 17.35 -19.70
CA GLY A 73 -19.15 17.82 -21.00
C GLY A 73 -19.58 16.67 -21.92
N PRO A 74 -20.36 16.93 -23.00
CA PRO A 74 -20.91 15.89 -23.87
C PRO A 74 -19.86 14.96 -24.49
N VAL A 75 -18.73 15.51 -24.93
CA VAL A 75 -17.62 14.75 -25.51
C VAL A 75 -16.96 13.84 -24.47
N LEU A 76 -16.66 14.39 -23.29
CA LEU A 76 -16.06 13.63 -22.20
C LEU A 76 -16.97 12.48 -21.74
N LYS A 77 -18.29 12.70 -21.68
CA LYS A 77 -19.26 11.64 -21.38
C LYS A 77 -19.18 10.49 -22.37
N PHE A 78 -19.13 10.80 -23.67
CA PHE A 78 -19.03 9.78 -24.71
C PHE A 78 -17.73 8.97 -24.59
N VAL A 79 -16.60 9.66 -24.44
CA VAL A 79 -15.28 9.03 -24.27
C VAL A 79 -15.26 8.16 -23.01
N LEU A 80 -15.68 8.69 -21.87
CA LEU A 80 -15.67 7.99 -20.60
C LEU A 80 -16.60 6.77 -20.62
N CYS A 81 -17.79 6.89 -21.22
CA CYS A 81 -18.73 5.79 -21.42
C CYS A 81 -18.07 4.62 -22.20
N LEU A 82 -17.36 4.92 -23.29
CA LEU A 82 -16.64 3.90 -24.06
C LEU A 82 -15.51 3.26 -23.26
N PHE A 83 -14.61 4.06 -22.68
CA PHE A 83 -13.44 3.54 -21.96
C PHE A 83 -13.82 2.76 -20.70
N ILE A 84 -14.74 3.29 -19.88
CA ILE A 84 -15.22 2.61 -18.67
C ILE A 84 -15.99 1.35 -19.04
N SER A 85 -16.76 1.34 -20.14
CA SER A 85 -17.41 0.12 -20.61
C SER A 85 -16.41 -0.98 -20.95
N VAL A 86 -15.30 -0.65 -21.63
CA VAL A 86 -14.23 -1.63 -21.90
C VAL A 86 -13.63 -2.16 -20.60
N LEU A 87 -13.33 -1.29 -19.63
CA LEU A 87 -12.82 -1.71 -18.32
C LEU A 87 -13.82 -2.60 -17.56
N LEU A 88 -15.12 -2.29 -17.61
CA LEU A 88 -16.17 -3.09 -16.99
C LEU A 88 -16.37 -4.45 -17.67
N ILE A 89 -16.08 -4.57 -18.98
CA ILE A 89 -16.08 -5.86 -19.68
C ILE A 89 -14.86 -6.70 -19.28
N LEU A 90 -13.69 -6.07 -19.09
CA LEU A 90 -12.48 -6.76 -18.64
C LEU A 90 -12.55 -7.15 -17.16
N TRP A 91 -13.23 -6.35 -16.33
CA TRP A 91 -13.28 -6.50 -14.88
C TRP A 91 -13.66 -7.91 -14.39
N PRO A 92 -14.69 -8.59 -14.92
CA PRO A 92 -15.02 -9.95 -14.48
C PRO A 92 -13.87 -10.93 -14.59
N SER A 93 -13.14 -10.91 -15.72
CA SER A 93 -12.01 -11.82 -15.93
C SER A 93 -10.89 -11.57 -14.91
N ILE A 94 -10.56 -10.30 -14.67
CA ILE A 94 -9.54 -9.90 -13.70
C ILE A 94 -9.97 -10.26 -12.29
N GLY A 95 -11.23 -10.01 -11.92
CA GLY A 95 -11.78 -10.33 -10.60
C GLY A 95 -11.82 -11.83 -10.30
N ILE A 96 -12.16 -12.66 -11.29
CA ILE A 96 -12.16 -14.12 -11.15
C ILE A 96 -10.74 -14.65 -10.98
N VAL A 97 -9.81 -14.24 -11.84
CA VAL A 97 -8.39 -14.62 -11.74
C VAL A 97 -7.79 -14.17 -10.42
N GLY A 98 -8.08 -12.93 -10.01
CA GLY A 98 -7.67 -12.39 -8.71
C GLY A 98 -8.24 -13.17 -7.53
N SER A 99 -9.48 -13.66 -7.64
CA SER A 99 -10.11 -14.49 -6.60
C SER A 99 -9.48 -15.87 -6.48
N ILE A 100 -9.05 -16.47 -7.60
CA ILE A 100 -8.32 -17.75 -7.59
C ILE A 100 -6.95 -17.57 -6.95
N ILE A 101 -6.18 -16.58 -7.40
CA ILE A 101 -4.82 -16.31 -6.88
C ILE A 101 -4.89 -15.92 -5.40
N GLY A 102 -5.78 -14.99 -5.05
CA GLY A 102 -5.98 -14.52 -3.68
C GLY A 102 -6.48 -15.64 -2.77
N GLY A 103 -7.43 -16.47 -3.24
CA GLY A 103 -7.94 -17.61 -2.50
C GLY A 103 -6.90 -18.70 -2.26
N ALA A 104 -6.07 -19.01 -3.27
CA ALA A 104 -4.96 -19.95 -3.12
C ALA A 104 -3.88 -19.41 -2.17
N ALA A 105 -3.48 -18.15 -2.32
CA ALA A 105 -2.49 -17.51 -1.45
C ALA A 105 -2.97 -17.46 0.00
N TYR A 106 -4.21 -17.00 0.22
CA TYR A 106 -4.81 -16.93 1.56
C TYR A 106 -5.00 -18.32 2.17
N GLY A 107 -5.57 -19.26 1.41
CA GLY A 107 -5.84 -20.62 1.86
C GLY A 107 -4.58 -21.43 2.19
N PHE A 108 -3.45 -21.09 1.58
CA PHE A 108 -2.16 -21.70 1.89
C PHE A 108 -1.44 -21.00 3.05
N LEU A 109 -1.35 -19.66 3.01
CA LEU A 109 -0.54 -18.89 3.96
C LEU A 109 -1.22 -18.71 5.32
N ALA A 110 -2.54 -18.50 5.38
CA ALA A 110 -3.21 -18.23 6.65
C ALA A 110 -3.15 -19.42 7.63
N PRO A 111 -3.41 -20.68 7.22
CA PRO A 111 -3.23 -21.84 8.11
C PRO A 111 -1.78 -22.04 8.53
N MET A 112 -0.83 -21.73 7.64
CA MET A 112 0.60 -21.78 7.93
C MET A 112 0.98 -20.75 9.00
N PHE A 113 0.61 -19.47 8.85
CA PHE A 113 0.86 -18.44 9.86
C PHE A 113 0.20 -18.77 11.20
N ALA A 114 -1.00 -19.37 11.19
CA ALA A 114 -1.66 -19.81 12.41
C ALA A 114 -0.88 -20.87 13.17
N THR A 115 -0.18 -21.79 12.49
CA THR A 115 0.71 -22.76 13.19
C THR A 115 1.84 -22.09 13.94
N PHE A 116 2.46 -21.07 13.34
CA PHE A 116 3.53 -20.32 13.97
C PHE A 116 3.00 -19.44 15.12
N LYS A 117 1.81 -18.85 14.95
CA LYS A 117 1.15 -18.05 15.98
C LYS A 117 0.73 -18.88 17.21
N ALA A 118 0.31 -20.14 17.02
CA ALA A 118 -0.10 -21.00 18.13
C ALA A 118 1.06 -21.31 19.11
N VAL A 119 2.31 -21.26 18.64
CA VAL A 119 3.52 -21.44 19.46
C VAL A 119 3.85 -20.20 20.27
N ASP A 120 3.49 -19.04 19.73
CA ASP A 120 3.67 -17.69 20.25
C ASP A 120 2.88 -17.45 21.55
N GLU A 121 1.61 -17.87 21.54
CA GLU A 121 0.58 -17.44 22.52
C GLU A 121 0.72 -18.08 23.92
N GLY A 122 1.80 -18.80 24.21
CA GLY A 122 2.07 -19.33 25.56
C GLY A 122 1.02 -20.31 26.10
N LYS A 123 0.20 -20.91 25.23
CA LYS A 123 -0.91 -21.81 25.58
C LYS A 123 -0.42 -23.12 26.22
N ILE A 124 -1.27 -23.70 27.08
CA ILE A 124 -0.97 -24.91 27.88
C ILE A 124 -0.70 -26.12 26.98
N ASP A 125 -1.54 -26.36 25.97
CA ASP A 125 -1.41 -27.47 25.02
C ASP A 125 -0.92 -27.01 23.63
N LYS A 126 0.34 -26.58 23.55
CA LYS A 126 0.95 -26.02 22.33
C LYS A 126 0.77 -26.90 21.09
N PHE A 127 0.94 -28.22 21.22
CA PHE A 127 0.84 -29.15 20.10
C PHE A 127 -0.59 -29.24 19.53
N TYR A 128 -1.59 -29.30 20.41
CA TYR A 128 -3.01 -29.29 20.00
C TYR A 128 -3.36 -28.00 19.28
N HIS A 129 -2.96 -26.86 19.84
CA HIS A 129 -3.22 -25.55 19.24
C HIS A 129 -2.49 -25.35 17.90
N CYS A 130 -1.28 -25.88 17.72
CA CYS A 130 -0.61 -25.84 16.42
C CYS A 130 -1.43 -26.57 15.33
N ILE A 131 -2.09 -27.67 15.68
CA ILE A 131 -2.92 -28.43 14.74
C ILE A 131 -4.28 -27.75 14.53
N TYR A 132 -4.95 -27.37 15.62
CA TYR A 132 -6.34 -26.91 15.61
C TYR A 132 -6.49 -25.43 15.20
N ASP A 133 -5.64 -24.54 15.71
CA ASP A 133 -5.79 -23.10 15.49
C ASP A 133 -5.59 -22.77 13.99
N GLY A 134 -6.43 -21.89 13.45
CA GLY A 134 -6.40 -21.54 12.01
C GLY A 134 -6.91 -22.64 11.06
N THR A 135 -7.70 -23.59 11.55
CA THR A 135 -8.46 -24.52 10.69
C THR A 135 -9.86 -23.96 10.44
N SER A 136 -10.75 -24.04 11.43
CA SER A 136 -12.12 -23.51 11.36
C SER A 136 -12.15 -21.98 11.21
N ASP A 137 -11.21 -21.27 11.85
CA ASP A 137 -11.14 -19.82 11.78
C ASP A 137 -10.84 -19.34 10.37
N THR A 138 -9.91 -19.99 9.66
CA THR A 138 -9.56 -19.60 8.29
C THR A 138 -10.72 -19.86 7.33
N VAL A 139 -11.47 -20.94 7.51
CA VAL A 139 -12.70 -21.19 6.74
C VAL A 139 -13.74 -20.10 7.04
N LYS A 140 -14.01 -19.78 8.30
CA LYS A 140 -14.95 -18.70 8.68
C LYS A 140 -14.53 -17.34 8.13
N GLN A 141 -13.24 -17.03 8.19
CA GLN A 141 -12.67 -15.82 7.63
C GLN A 141 -12.80 -15.78 6.10
N SER A 142 -12.70 -16.91 5.39
CA SER A 142 -12.93 -16.95 3.94
C SER A 142 -14.35 -16.53 3.56
N PHE A 143 -15.37 -16.93 4.33
CA PHE A 143 -16.74 -16.43 4.15
C PHE A 143 -16.86 -14.94 4.49
N THR A 144 -16.10 -14.48 5.48
CA THR A 144 -16.04 -13.06 5.83
C THR A 144 -15.44 -12.25 4.68
N PHE A 145 -14.36 -12.71 4.05
CA PHE A 145 -13.79 -12.08 2.86
C PHE A 145 -14.79 -11.96 1.70
N VAL A 146 -15.56 -13.03 1.43
CA VAL A 146 -16.61 -12.99 0.40
C VAL A 146 -17.71 -11.97 0.76
N ARG A 147 -18.10 -11.91 2.04
CA ARG A 147 -19.08 -10.92 2.53
C ARG A 147 -18.54 -9.49 2.45
N ASP A 148 -17.29 -9.26 2.81
CA ASP A 148 -16.69 -7.92 2.74
C ASP A 148 -16.58 -7.48 1.26
N PHE A 149 -16.25 -8.41 0.35
CA PHE A 149 -16.29 -8.15 -1.09
C PHE A 149 -17.70 -7.85 -1.60
N MET A 150 -18.71 -8.59 -1.10
CA MET A 150 -20.12 -8.30 -1.37
C MET A 150 -20.50 -6.89 -0.91
N ASP A 151 -20.10 -6.48 0.30
CA ASP A 151 -20.41 -5.15 0.84
C ASP A 151 -19.77 -4.04 -0.01
N ILE A 152 -18.54 -4.24 -0.49
CA ILE A 152 -17.88 -3.34 -1.45
C ILE A 152 -18.70 -3.22 -2.74
N CYS A 153 -19.13 -4.34 -3.31
CA CYS A 153 -19.92 -4.34 -4.55
C CYS A 153 -21.31 -3.74 -4.35
N TYR A 154 -22.01 -4.01 -3.24
CA TYR A 154 -23.38 -3.54 -3.03
C TYR A 154 -23.47 -2.11 -2.49
N HIS A 155 -22.50 -1.66 -1.69
CA HIS A 155 -22.61 -0.38 -0.99
C HIS A 155 -21.56 0.61 -1.48
N SER A 156 -20.28 0.27 -1.38
CA SER A 156 -19.21 1.20 -1.74
C SER A 156 -19.24 1.58 -3.22
N TYR A 157 -19.47 0.62 -4.11
CA TYR A 157 -19.58 0.88 -5.54
C TYR A 157 -20.70 1.86 -5.88
N PHE A 158 -21.91 1.58 -5.39
CA PHE A 158 -23.07 2.42 -5.66
C PHE A 158 -22.89 3.82 -5.07
N SER A 159 -22.38 3.93 -3.84
CA SER A 159 -22.07 5.22 -3.21
C SER A 159 -21.14 6.07 -4.07
N VAL A 160 -20.03 5.50 -4.57
CA VAL A 160 -19.08 6.24 -5.43
C VAL A 160 -19.73 6.66 -6.74
N THR A 161 -20.50 5.78 -7.38
CA THR A 161 -21.19 6.13 -8.64
C THR A 161 -22.31 7.14 -8.47
N ASP A 162 -22.99 7.15 -7.31
CA ASP A 162 -24.01 8.12 -6.97
C ASP A 162 -23.40 9.49 -6.64
N ASP A 163 -22.26 9.53 -5.98
CA ASP A 163 -21.49 10.76 -5.75
C ASP A 163 -21.04 11.39 -7.07
N LEU A 164 -20.51 10.59 -8.01
CA LEU A 164 -20.16 11.03 -9.36
C LEU A 164 -21.36 11.60 -10.15
N ARG A 165 -22.57 11.10 -9.88
CA ARG A 165 -23.81 11.59 -10.49
C ARG A 165 -24.31 12.88 -9.84
N SER A 166 -24.26 12.94 -8.51
CA SER A 166 -24.93 13.97 -7.70
C SER A 166 -24.12 15.25 -7.51
N GLN A 167 -22.79 15.14 -7.44
CA GLN A 167 -21.91 16.29 -7.24
C GLN A 167 -21.95 17.19 -8.49
N GLY A 168 -22.71 18.27 -8.42
CA GLY A 168 -22.63 19.38 -9.39
C GLY A 168 -21.40 20.23 -9.10
N HIS A 169 -20.72 20.70 -10.15
CA HIS A 169 -19.60 21.62 -9.98
C HIS A 169 -20.11 22.95 -9.39
N GLN A 170 -19.49 23.42 -8.30
CA GLN A 170 -19.92 24.62 -7.56
C GLN A 170 -19.88 25.89 -8.44
N ASP A 171 -19.01 25.92 -9.46
CA ASP A 171 -18.83 27.06 -10.38
C ASP A 171 -19.61 26.93 -11.71
N GLY A 172 -20.46 25.91 -11.89
CA GLY A 172 -21.23 25.71 -13.12
C GLY A 172 -20.40 25.37 -14.37
N LYS A 173 -19.07 25.29 -14.26
CA LYS A 173 -18.17 24.81 -15.31
C LYS A 173 -18.10 23.29 -15.31
N TYR A 174 -18.28 22.68 -16.47
CA TYR A 174 -18.15 21.25 -16.67
C TYR A 174 -16.74 20.92 -17.18
N PHE A 175 -16.23 19.74 -16.85
CA PHE A 175 -14.98 19.24 -17.38
C PHE A 175 -15.16 18.88 -18.86
N GLU A 176 -14.44 19.57 -19.74
CA GLU A 176 -14.39 19.25 -21.17
C GLU A 176 -13.01 18.74 -21.57
N ILE A 177 -12.99 17.72 -22.44
CA ILE A 177 -11.76 17.26 -23.05
C ILE A 177 -11.47 18.06 -24.32
N ARG A 178 -10.28 18.66 -24.40
CA ARG A 178 -9.71 19.18 -25.66
C ARG A 178 -9.34 18.03 -26.61
N LEU A 179 -10.23 17.71 -27.55
CA LEU A 179 -10.05 16.62 -28.54
C LEU A 179 -8.76 16.75 -29.37
N LEU A 180 -8.30 17.98 -29.64
CA LEU A 180 -7.12 18.23 -30.47
C LEU A 180 -5.85 17.54 -29.94
N TYR A 181 -5.69 17.46 -28.61
CA TYR A 181 -4.50 16.88 -27.98
C TYR A 181 -4.64 15.37 -27.70
N LEU A 182 -5.82 14.80 -27.95
CA LEU A 182 -6.11 13.38 -27.68
C LEU A 182 -5.29 12.41 -28.55
N PRO A 183 -5.15 12.62 -29.88
CA PRO A 183 -4.30 11.73 -30.70
C PRO A 183 -2.84 11.75 -30.24
N GLY A 184 -2.33 12.93 -29.88
CA GLY A 184 -0.98 13.07 -29.35
C GLY A 184 -0.80 12.37 -28.00
N ALA A 185 -1.78 12.50 -27.10
CA ALA A 185 -1.78 11.80 -25.82
C ALA A 185 -1.78 10.28 -26.00
N ILE A 186 -2.63 9.75 -26.89
CA ILE A 186 -2.68 8.31 -27.20
C ILE A 186 -1.33 7.83 -27.75
N LEU A 187 -0.75 8.55 -28.70
CA LEU A 187 0.55 8.20 -29.27
C LEU A 187 1.66 8.16 -28.21
N ALA A 188 1.72 9.17 -27.34
CA ALA A 188 2.71 9.23 -26.27
C ALA A 188 2.48 8.15 -25.21
N GLY A 189 1.23 7.83 -24.86
CA GLY A 189 0.91 6.74 -23.94
C GLY A 189 1.32 5.37 -24.48
N VAL A 190 1.06 5.10 -25.77
CA VAL A 190 1.50 3.85 -26.42
C VAL A 190 3.03 3.77 -26.47
N LEU A 191 3.70 4.86 -26.84
CA LEU A 191 5.17 4.89 -26.88
C LEU A 191 5.76 4.73 -25.48
N GLY A 192 5.19 5.38 -24.46
CA GLY A 192 5.61 5.24 -23.07
C GLY A 192 5.44 3.82 -22.57
N PHE A 193 4.30 3.18 -22.84
CA PHE A 193 4.11 1.75 -22.57
C PHE A 193 5.17 0.88 -23.26
N LEU A 194 5.44 1.12 -24.54
CA LEU A 194 6.41 0.32 -25.31
C LEU A 194 7.86 0.47 -24.82
N VAL A 195 8.21 1.60 -24.19
CA VAL A 195 9.54 1.87 -23.64
C VAL A 195 9.64 1.42 -22.19
N ASP A 196 8.72 1.86 -21.34
CA ASP A 196 8.78 1.62 -19.90
C ASP A 196 8.62 0.14 -19.58
N LEU A 197 7.72 -0.58 -20.28
CA LEU A 197 7.52 -2.01 -20.03
C LEU A 197 8.82 -2.84 -20.16
N PRO A 198 9.54 -2.84 -21.30
CA PRO A 198 10.77 -3.62 -21.41
C PRO A 198 11.90 -3.08 -20.53
N VAL A 199 12.06 -1.75 -20.42
CA VAL A 199 13.20 -1.17 -19.69
C VAL A 199 13.05 -1.38 -18.19
N ILE A 200 11.88 -1.08 -17.61
CA ILE A 200 11.60 -1.28 -16.19
C ILE A 200 11.66 -2.77 -15.85
N SER A 201 11.12 -3.65 -16.71
CA SER A 201 11.24 -5.10 -16.52
C SER A 201 12.69 -5.55 -16.47
N LEU A 202 13.54 -5.05 -17.37
CA LEU A 202 14.97 -5.37 -17.38
C LEU A 202 15.68 -4.86 -16.13
N VAL A 203 15.44 -3.60 -15.72
CA VAL A 203 16.02 -3.02 -14.50
C VAL A 203 15.59 -3.81 -13.26
N ALA A 204 14.30 -4.15 -13.14
CA ALA A 204 13.78 -4.96 -12.05
C ALA A 204 14.43 -6.35 -12.00
N LEU A 205 14.57 -7.02 -13.14
CA LEU A 205 15.23 -8.31 -13.25
C LEU A 205 16.72 -8.23 -12.88
N CYS A 206 17.43 -7.20 -13.33
CA CYS A 206 18.83 -6.98 -12.99
C CYS A 206 19.06 -6.65 -11.51
N LYS A 207 18.12 -5.93 -10.87
CA LYS A 207 18.18 -5.59 -9.44
C LYS A 207 17.65 -6.69 -8.53
N SER A 208 16.86 -7.63 -9.06
CA SER A 208 16.27 -8.73 -8.29
C SER A 208 17.28 -9.60 -7.52
N PRO A 209 18.48 -9.95 -8.05
CA PRO A 209 19.46 -10.73 -7.28
C PRO A 209 20.02 -9.90 -6.13
N TYR A 210 20.24 -8.60 -6.33
CA TYR A 210 20.70 -7.71 -5.27
C TYR A 210 19.67 -7.60 -4.14
N MET A 211 18.39 -7.44 -4.49
CA MET A 211 17.28 -7.46 -3.52
C MET A 211 17.23 -8.78 -2.75
N LEU A 212 17.41 -9.91 -3.44
CA LEU A 212 17.42 -11.23 -2.84
C LEU A 212 18.55 -11.37 -1.80
N PHE A 213 19.79 -11.14 -2.22
CA PHE A 213 20.96 -11.32 -1.35
C PHE A 213 21.01 -10.29 -0.22
N LYS A 214 20.71 -9.01 -0.49
CA LYS A 214 20.70 -7.96 0.53
C LYS A 214 19.58 -8.17 1.55
N GLY A 215 18.39 -8.50 1.08
CA GLY A 215 17.25 -8.78 1.95
C GLY A 215 17.48 -10.02 2.81
N TRP A 216 18.01 -11.10 2.25
CA TRP A 216 18.45 -12.24 3.05
C TRP A 216 19.51 -11.86 4.07
N HIS A 217 20.55 -11.13 3.66
CA HIS A 217 21.59 -10.70 4.59
C HIS A 217 21.01 -9.91 5.76
N ARG A 218 20.08 -8.98 5.50
CA ARG A 218 19.36 -8.24 6.55
C ARG A 218 18.54 -9.14 7.45
N LEU A 219 17.70 -10.01 6.88
CA LEU A 219 16.87 -10.93 7.66
C LEU A 219 17.71 -11.90 8.51
N PHE A 220 18.87 -12.35 8.00
CA PHE A 220 19.82 -13.15 8.77
C PHE A 220 20.49 -12.32 9.88
N GLN A 221 20.85 -11.06 9.61
CA GLN A 221 21.38 -10.15 10.63
C GLN A 221 20.33 -9.85 11.70
N ASP A 222 19.06 -9.68 11.35
CA ASP A 222 17.96 -9.48 12.30
C ASP A 222 17.71 -10.73 13.15
N CYS A 223 17.98 -11.93 12.60
CA CYS A 223 17.91 -13.18 13.34
C CYS A 223 19.11 -13.41 14.28
N ILE A 224 20.32 -12.93 13.92
CA ILE A 224 21.58 -13.17 14.65
C ILE A 224 21.90 -12.03 15.63
N GLY A 225 21.65 -10.78 15.21
CA GLY A 225 21.84 -9.53 15.93
C GLY A 225 20.64 -9.26 16.83
N ARG A 226 20.71 -9.76 18.05
CA ARG A 226 19.65 -9.68 19.07
C ARG A 226 19.49 -8.26 19.67
N GLU A 227 19.25 -7.24 18.83
CA GLU A 227 19.00 -5.83 19.21
C GLU A 227 17.80 -5.17 18.47
N GLY A 228 16.96 -5.94 17.75
CA GLY A 228 15.71 -5.46 17.14
C GLY A 228 14.45 -5.67 18.03
N PRO A 229 13.28 -5.09 17.67
CA PRO A 229 12.01 -5.17 18.40
C PRO A 229 11.43 -6.59 18.59
N PHE A 230 12.11 -7.63 18.07
CA PHE A 230 11.79 -9.05 18.19
C PHE A 230 12.57 -9.73 19.33
N LEU A 231 12.74 -9.03 20.46
CA LEU A 231 13.57 -9.46 21.60
C LEU A 231 13.01 -10.66 22.37
N ASP A 232 11.74 -11.01 22.15
CA ASP A 232 11.11 -12.17 22.77
C ASP A 232 11.33 -13.44 21.94
N THR A 233 11.58 -14.56 22.62
CA THR A 233 11.71 -15.94 22.07
C THR A 233 10.55 -16.43 21.20
N ILE A 234 9.53 -15.59 21.13
CA ILE A 234 8.20 -15.68 20.53
C ILE A 234 8.32 -15.45 19.01
N CYS A 235 9.13 -14.50 18.54
CA CYS A 235 9.17 -14.09 17.13
C CYS A 235 10.15 -14.89 16.22
N VAL A 236 10.94 -15.81 16.78
CA VAL A 236 11.94 -16.60 16.05
C VAL A 236 11.34 -17.42 14.89
N PRO A 237 10.18 -18.09 15.05
CA PRO A 237 9.58 -18.84 13.95
C PRO A 237 9.09 -17.92 12.82
N PHE A 238 8.59 -16.72 13.12
CA PHE A 238 8.18 -15.74 12.10
C PHE A 238 9.37 -15.19 11.32
N ALA A 239 10.49 -14.93 11.98
CA ALA A 239 11.71 -14.50 11.32
C ALA A 239 12.26 -15.59 10.38
N GLY A 240 12.26 -16.85 10.81
CA GLY A 240 12.62 -17.99 9.95
C GLY A 240 11.70 -18.15 8.74
N LEU A 241 10.39 -17.95 8.93
CA LEU A 241 9.42 -17.98 7.84
C LEU A 241 9.62 -16.80 6.87
N ALA A 242 9.94 -15.60 7.37
CA ALA A 242 10.24 -14.43 6.55
C ALA A 242 11.47 -14.66 5.66
N ILE A 243 12.54 -15.28 6.20
CA ILE A 243 13.72 -15.68 5.42
C ILE A 243 13.33 -16.63 4.28
N LEU A 244 12.47 -17.62 4.57
CA LEU A 244 12.03 -18.61 3.59
C LEU A 244 11.12 -18.02 2.51
N LEU A 245 10.22 -17.10 2.89
CA LEU A 245 9.27 -16.44 1.98
C LEU A 245 9.89 -15.26 1.22
N TRP A 246 11.06 -14.78 1.60
CA TRP A 246 11.73 -13.65 0.96
C TRP A 246 11.90 -13.80 -0.57
N PRO A 247 12.29 -14.96 -1.13
CA PRO A 247 12.35 -15.15 -2.58
C PRO A 247 11.00 -14.93 -3.27
N LEU A 248 9.90 -15.34 -2.63
CA LEU A 248 8.56 -15.11 -3.16
C LEU A 248 8.22 -13.61 -3.16
N ALA A 249 8.63 -12.88 -2.12
CA ALA A 249 8.49 -11.42 -2.07
C ALA A 249 9.27 -10.73 -3.18
N VAL A 250 10.50 -11.19 -3.49
CA VAL A 250 11.30 -10.67 -4.62
C VAL A 250 10.61 -10.92 -5.96
N VAL A 251 10.08 -12.14 -6.18
CA VAL A 251 9.30 -12.44 -7.39
C VAL A 251 8.07 -11.53 -7.48
N GLY A 252 7.36 -11.34 -6.37
CA GLY A 252 6.22 -10.41 -6.27
C GLY A 252 6.60 -8.97 -6.60
N ALA A 253 7.75 -8.49 -6.13
CA ALA A 253 8.25 -7.15 -6.43
C ALA A 253 8.62 -6.97 -7.91
N VAL A 254 9.20 -7.99 -8.55
CA VAL A 254 9.47 -7.99 -10.00
C VAL A 254 8.16 -7.96 -10.78
N LEU A 255 7.21 -8.85 -10.48
CA LEU A 255 5.90 -8.89 -11.14
C LEU A 255 5.14 -7.57 -10.94
N GLY A 256 5.19 -7.01 -9.72
CA GLY A 256 4.62 -5.71 -9.38
C GLY A 256 5.26 -4.58 -10.19
N SER A 257 6.59 -4.60 -10.36
CA SER A 257 7.31 -3.62 -11.19
C SER A 257 6.89 -3.71 -12.65
N ILE A 258 6.79 -4.93 -13.21
CA ILE A 258 6.31 -5.17 -14.58
C ILE A 258 4.88 -4.63 -14.73
N ALA A 259 3.97 -4.93 -13.79
CA ALA A 259 2.61 -4.41 -13.84
C ALA A 259 2.55 -2.87 -13.73
N SER A 260 3.35 -2.28 -12.83
CA SER A 260 3.38 -0.82 -12.63
C SER A 260 3.95 -0.07 -13.83
N SER A 261 4.88 -0.68 -14.58
CA SER A 261 5.50 -0.05 -15.75
C SER A 261 4.48 0.33 -16.83
N ILE A 262 3.38 -0.43 -16.93
CA ILE A 262 2.28 -0.17 -17.85
C ILE A 262 1.65 1.19 -17.52
N PHE A 263 1.32 1.40 -16.25
CA PHE A 263 0.68 2.62 -15.79
C PHE A 263 1.66 3.80 -15.81
N LEU A 264 2.91 3.57 -15.40
CA LEU A 264 3.94 4.60 -15.37
C LEU A 264 4.22 5.14 -16.77
N GLY A 265 4.37 4.26 -17.76
CA GLY A 265 4.58 4.65 -19.16
C GLY A 265 3.34 5.28 -19.80
N ALA A 266 2.15 4.73 -19.53
CA ALA A 266 0.89 5.28 -20.05
C ALA A 266 0.60 6.70 -19.51
N TYR A 267 1.16 7.08 -18.35
CA TYR A 267 1.02 8.43 -17.80
C TYR A 267 1.64 9.52 -18.69
N ALA A 268 2.51 9.16 -19.65
CA ALA A 268 2.97 10.07 -20.69
C ALA A 268 1.80 10.73 -21.45
N ALA A 269 0.70 9.99 -21.65
CA ALA A 269 -0.52 10.52 -22.26
C ALA A 269 -1.11 11.69 -21.46
N VAL A 270 -1.13 11.56 -20.13
CA VAL A 270 -1.64 12.58 -19.21
C VAL A 270 -0.74 13.82 -19.27
N VAL A 271 0.58 13.65 -19.32
CA VAL A 271 1.54 14.77 -19.42
C VAL A 271 1.35 15.54 -20.74
N VAL A 272 1.24 14.84 -21.87
CA VAL A 272 0.95 15.51 -23.16
C VAL A 272 -0.33 16.32 -23.09
N TYR A 273 -1.36 15.75 -22.46
CA TYR A 273 -2.65 16.38 -22.34
C TYR A 273 -2.59 17.64 -21.46
N GLN A 274 -1.92 17.58 -20.31
CA GLN A 274 -1.74 18.71 -19.40
C GLN A 274 -0.88 19.82 -20.01
N GLU A 275 0.27 19.49 -20.57
CA GLU A 275 1.23 20.46 -21.12
C GLU A 275 0.88 20.93 -22.54
N SER A 276 -0.16 20.33 -23.14
CA SER A 276 -0.63 20.58 -24.50
C SER A 276 0.50 20.42 -25.54
N SER A 277 1.43 19.49 -25.32
CA SER A 277 2.58 19.28 -26.20
C SER A 277 3.16 17.87 -26.07
N LEU A 278 3.34 17.23 -27.23
CA LEU A 278 3.93 15.90 -27.38
C LEU A 278 5.36 15.82 -26.82
N TRP A 279 6.12 16.90 -26.96
CA TRP A 279 7.52 16.93 -26.54
C TRP A 279 7.69 16.72 -25.03
N PHE A 280 6.77 17.25 -24.22
CA PHE A 280 6.78 17.03 -22.78
C PHE A 280 6.40 15.60 -22.40
N GLY A 281 5.51 14.95 -23.16
CA GLY A 281 5.25 13.51 -23.03
C GLY A 281 6.49 12.67 -23.30
N LEU A 282 7.22 12.95 -24.38
CA LEU A 282 8.47 12.26 -24.70
C LEU A 282 9.53 12.45 -23.61
N ARG A 283 9.66 13.67 -23.07
CA ARG A 283 10.54 13.93 -21.93
C ARG A 283 10.10 13.16 -20.69
N TYR A 284 8.80 13.05 -20.44
CA TYR A 284 8.29 12.28 -19.32
C TYR A 284 8.65 10.79 -19.43
N ILE A 285 8.57 10.18 -20.62
CA ILE A 285 8.98 8.76 -20.81
C ILE A 285 10.44 8.55 -20.40
N VAL A 286 11.33 9.50 -20.69
CA VAL A 286 12.72 9.41 -20.25
C VAL A 286 12.84 9.66 -18.74
N ALA A 287 12.08 10.64 -18.22
CA ALA A 287 12.08 10.96 -16.79
C ALA A 287 11.47 9.84 -15.93
N SER A 288 10.46 9.10 -16.41
CA SER A 288 9.81 8.02 -15.67
C SER A 288 10.79 6.88 -15.37
N LEU A 289 11.69 6.57 -16.32
CA LEU A 289 12.78 5.63 -16.10
C LEU A 289 13.72 6.09 -14.99
N SER A 290 14.06 7.38 -14.96
CA SER A 290 14.90 7.93 -13.89
C SER A 290 14.22 7.86 -12.51
N VAL A 291 12.91 8.14 -12.47
CA VAL A 291 12.11 8.07 -11.24
C VAL A 291 12.00 6.62 -10.74
N TYR A 292 11.75 5.66 -11.63
CA TYR A 292 11.70 4.25 -11.25
C TYR A 292 13.06 3.73 -10.76
N ASP A 293 14.14 4.09 -11.45
CA ASP A 293 15.49 3.68 -11.11
C ASP A 293 15.95 4.27 -9.77
N GLU A 294 15.65 5.55 -9.51
CA GLU A 294 15.87 6.22 -8.22
C GLU A 294 15.05 5.56 -7.11
N TYR A 295 13.75 5.36 -7.31
CA TYR A 295 12.88 4.68 -6.34
C TYR A 295 13.38 3.26 -6.01
N SER A 296 13.77 2.50 -7.03
CA SER A 296 14.30 1.13 -6.81
C SER A 296 15.69 1.14 -6.18
N ASN A 297 16.50 2.18 -6.36
CA ASN A 297 17.74 2.37 -5.62
C ASN A 297 17.46 2.64 -4.14
N ASP A 298 16.48 3.48 -3.83
CA ASP A 298 16.09 3.80 -2.44
C ASP A 298 15.54 2.57 -1.71
N VAL A 299 14.61 1.83 -2.34
CA VAL A 299 14.07 0.57 -1.79
C VAL A 299 15.18 -0.44 -1.49
N LEU A 300 16.25 -0.40 -2.28
CA LEU A 300 17.39 -1.29 -2.14
C LEU A 300 18.54 -0.66 -1.36
N ASP A 301 18.39 0.53 -0.78
CA ASP A 301 19.45 1.32 -0.14
C ASP A 301 20.77 1.30 -0.94
N MET A 302 20.69 1.56 -2.24
CA MET A 302 21.81 1.78 -3.15
C MET A 302 22.22 3.27 -3.14
N PRO A 303 23.37 3.67 -3.74
CA PRO A 303 23.75 5.06 -3.83
C PRO A 303 22.65 5.93 -4.45
N GLU A 304 22.46 7.12 -3.89
CA GLU A 304 21.45 8.08 -4.33
C GLU A 304 21.64 8.47 -5.81
N GLY A 305 20.51 8.60 -6.51
CA GLY A 305 20.45 9.02 -7.91
C GLY A 305 20.04 7.91 -8.88
N SER A 306 19.98 8.27 -10.16
CA SER A 306 19.63 7.37 -11.25
C SER A 306 20.70 7.36 -12.33
N CYS A 307 20.85 6.23 -13.02
CA CYS A 307 21.67 6.13 -14.22
C CYS A 307 21.00 6.75 -15.47
N PHE A 308 19.72 7.10 -15.39
CA PHE A 308 18.96 7.71 -16.48
C PHE A 308 18.89 9.23 -16.36
N PRO A 309 18.87 9.97 -17.50
CA PRO A 309 18.68 11.42 -17.47
C PRO A 309 17.28 11.79 -17.01
N ARG A 310 17.15 12.91 -16.28
CA ARG A 310 15.87 13.42 -15.78
C ARG A 310 15.50 14.76 -16.45
N PRO A 311 14.97 14.74 -17.69
CA PRO A 311 14.61 15.97 -18.39
C PRO A 311 13.37 16.63 -17.78
N GLU A 312 13.34 17.96 -17.81
CA GLU A 312 12.18 18.73 -17.35
C GLU A 312 10.98 18.55 -18.30
N TYR A 313 9.95 17.90 -17.80
CA TYR A 313 8.73 17.57 -18.56
C TYR A 313 7.52 18.46 -18.19
N ARG A 314 7.68 19.52 -17.39
CA ARG A 314 6.60 20.44 -16.99
C ARG A 314 7.00 21.90 -17.16
N LYS A 315 6.16 22.76 -17.75
CA LYS A 315 6.49 24.18 -18.03
C LYS A 315 6.50 25.09 -16.79
N ASN A 316 5.69 24.78 -15.77
CA ASN A 316 5.53 25.60 -14.58
C ASN A 316 6.13 24.93 -13.35
N SER A 317 7.46 24.85 -13.27
CA SER A 317 8.19 24.42 -12.07
C SER A 317 8.50 25.59 -11.11
N VAL A 318 7.90 26.77 -11.31
CA VAL A 318 8.04 27.90 -10.38
C VAL A 318 6.73 28.07 -9.59
N GLN A 319 6.85 27.98 -8.26
CA GLN A 319 5.80 27.92 -7.22
C GLN A 319 5.13 26.55 -6.98
N SER A 320 5.98 25.56 -6.73
CA SER A 320 5.78 24.74 -5.53
C SER A 320 7.00 24.96 -4.64
N GLU A 321 6.92 25.90 -3.70
CA GLU A 321 7.83 25.96 -2.55
C GLU A 321 7.60 24.74 -1.66
N THR A 322 7.88 23.54 -2.16
CA THR A 322 7.97 22.31 -1.35
C THR A 322 8.72 21.16 -2.05
N SER A 323 9.37 21.38 -3.20
CA SER A 323 10.09 20.28 -3.91
C SER A 323 11.50 20.63 -4.38
N SER A 324 12.17 21.56 -3.68
CA SER A 324 13.59 21.90 -3.89
C SER A 324 14.45 21.78 -2.63
N ARG A 325 13.97 21.03 -1.63
CA ARG A 325 14.79 20.51 -0.52
C ARG A 325 14.98 18.99 -0.62
N ALA A 326 15.27 18.50 -1.81
CA ALA A 326 16.18 17.35 -1.92
C ALA A 326 17.58 17.93 -1.83
N THR A 327 18.14 17.91 -0.63
CA THR A 327 19.53 18.30 -0.36
C THR A 327 20.45 17.48 -1.24
N SER A 328 20.93 18.09 -2.32
CA SER A 328 22.21 17.76 -2.93
C SER A 328 23.29 18.04 -1.88
N PHE A 329 23.62 17.04 -1.06
CA PHE A 329 24.83 17.07 -0.25
C PHE A 329 26.03 16.78 -1.16
N SER A 330 26.34 17.73 -2.04
CA SER A 330 27.68 17.84 -2.60
C SER A 330 28.64 18.17 -1.45
N ARG A 331 29.32 17.17 -0.92
CA ARG A 331 30.44 17.36 0.02
C ARG A 331 31.58 18.10 -0.70
N PRO A 332 32.02 19.27 -0.22
CA PRO A 332 33.30 19.83 -0.64
C PRO A 332 34.42 19.06 0.07
N ASN A 333 35.34 18.50 -0.72
CA ASN A 333 36.63 18.01 -0.23
C ASN A 333 37.44 19.20 0.33
N SER A 334 37.51 19.38 1.64
CA SER A 334 38.73 19.83 2.31
C SER A 334 38.65 19.68 3.84
N PHE A 335 39.82 19.42 4.42
CA PHE A 335 40.18 19.40 5.84
C PHE A 335 40.16 18.05 6.58
N ARG A 336 41.38 17.49 6.59
CA ARG A 336 41.99 16.56 7.53
C ARG A 336 41.62 16.77 9.01
N ASN A 337 41.39 15.63 9.64
CA ASN A 337 41.58 15.25 11.05
C ASN A 337 40.57 15.71 12.12
N PRO A 338 40.26 14.82 13.09
CA PRO A 338 39.03 14.86 13.88
C PRO A 338 39.21 15.58 15.22
N PRO A 339 38.13 16.15 15.78
CA PRO A 339 37.86 15.88 17.19
C PRO A 339 36.38 15.77 17.58
N ALA A 340 36.20 14.97 18.63
CA ALA A 340 35.19 15.05 19.69
C ALA A 340 33.69 15.00 19.33
N ARG A 341 33.12 13.82 19.62
CA ARG A 341 31.77 13.57 20.13
C ARG A 341 31.02 14.84 20.55
N THR A 342 29.96 15.15 19.82
CA THR A 342 28.76 15.79 20.38
C THR A 342 27.58 15.12 19.69
N GLU A 343 26.79 14.38 20.48
CA GLU A 343 25.59 13.72 20.00
C GLU A 343 24.56 14.79 19.63
N SER A 344 24.29 14.93 18.34
CA SER A 344 23.19 15.75 17.83
C SER A 344 22.54 15.02 16.67
N ILE A 345 21.35 14.50 16.97
CA ILE A 345 20.18 14.37 16.10
C ILE A 345 20.48 13.74 14.72
N LYS A 346 20.49 12.41 14.70
CA LYS A 346 20.16 11.65 13.49
C LYS A 346 18.67 11.81 13.22
N ALA A 347 18.32 12.49 12.14
CA ALA A 347 16.98 12.41 11.56
C ALA A 347 16.78 10.99 10.99
N PRO A 348 15.78 10.21 11.43
CA PRO A 348 15.42 8.98 10.77
C PRO A 348 14.51 9.30 9.58
N MET A 349 15.11 9.03 8.42
CA MET A 349 14.55 8.53 7.17
C MET A 349 13.14 7.92 7.28
N VAL A 350 12.36 8.12 6.22
CA VAL A 350 10.97 7.71 5.97
C VAL A 350 10.77 6.20 6.18
N GLU A 351 10.61 5.80 7.44
CA GLU A 351 9.83 4.64 7.83
C GLU A 351 8.63 5.23 8.56
N LEU A 352 7.57 5.54 7.79
CA LEU A 352 6.32 6.04 8.34
C LEU A 352 5.74 4.91 9.19
N LYS A 353 6.13 4.87 10.47
CA LYS A 353 5.51 4.08 11.51
C LYS A 353 4.11 4.65 11.66
N SER A 354 3.23 4.24 10.75
CA SER A 354 1.84 4.67 10.66
C SER A 354 1.17 4.55 12.02
N LEU A 355 1.52 3.52 12.79
CA LEU A 355 1.08 3.31 14.17
C LEU A 355 1.48 4.43 15.14
N GLU A 356 2.68 5.00 15.03
CA GLU A 356 3.15 6.07 15.93
C GLU A 356 2.49 7.42 15.58
N LEU A 357 2.24 7.65 14.28
CA LEU A 357 1.42 8.78 13.83
C LEU A 357 -0.05 8.62 14.24
N PHE A 358 -0.62 7.41 14.12
CA PHE A 358 -1.97 7.12 14.60
C PHE A 358 -2.05 7.30 16.11
N GLU A 359 -1.09 6.81 16.88
CA GLU A 359 -1.05 6.97 18.33
C GLU A 359 -0.95 8.45 18.74
N SER A 360 -0.12 9.24 18.05
CA SER A 360 -0.05 10.68 18.25
C SER A 360 -1.38 11.37 17.91
N LEU A 361 -2.04 10.99 16.82
CA LEU A 361 -3.35 11.53 16.43
C LEU A 361 -4.45 11.13 17.42
N PHE A 362 -4.44 9.90 17.94
CA PHE A 362 -5.40 9.45 18.96
C PHE A 362 -5.19 10.17 20.29
N LYS A 363 -3.94 10.45 20.67
CA LYS A 363 -3.64 11.23 21.87
C LYS A 363 -4.12 12.68 21.73
N GLU A 364 -3.93 13.27 20.57
CA GLU A 364 -4.34 14.65 20.29
C GLU A 364 -5.86 14.78 20.15
N SER A 365 -6.52 13.80 19.51
CA SER A 365 -7.99 13.76 19.42
C SER A 365 -8.63 13.54 20.78
N ARG A 366 -8.01 12.75 21.67
CA ARG A 366 -8.44 12.62 23.06
C ARG A 366 -8.33 13.94 23.81
N ARG A 367 -7.20 14.67 23.68
CA ARG A 367 -7.00 15.97 24.34
C ARG A 367 -8.05 17.00 23.90
N HIS A 368 -8.31 17.08 22.60
CA HIS A 368 -9.35 17.96 22.06
C HIS A 368 -10.76 17.50 22.46
N GLY A 369 -11.00 16.19 22.54
CA GLY A 369 -12.27 15.64 23.00
C GLY A 369 -12.56 16.00 24.46
N GLU A 370 -11.56 15.87 25.34
CA GLU A 370 -11.66 16.27 26.75
C GLU A 370 -11.96 17.79 26.89
N MET A 371 -11.34 18.62 26.04
CA MET A 371 -11.61 20.06 26.00
C MET A 371 -13.03 20.38 25.52
N MET A 372 -13.48 19.76 24.42
CA MET A 372 -14.83 19.96 23.87
C MET A 372 -15.94 19.47 24.79
N VAL A 373 -15.70 18.42 25.58
CA VAL A 373 -16.62 17.98 26.64
C VAL A 373 -16.67 19.03 27.76
N SER A 374 -15.51 19.61 28.14
CA SER A 374 -15.47 20.65 29.18
C SER A 374 -16.13 21.96 28.76
N GLU A 375 -16.12 22.28 27.46
CA GLU A 375 -16.78 23.45 26.86
C GLU A 375 -18.27 23.21 26.58
N GLY A 376 -18.78 22.00 26.83
CA GLY A 376 -20.18 21.63 26.59
C GLY A 376 -20.56 21.44 25.13
N LEU A 377 -19.58 21.35 24.22
CA LEU A 377 -19.77 21.12 22.79
C LEU A 377 -20.04 19.65 22.44
N ILE A 378 -19.51 18.72 23.26
CA ILE A 378 -19.85 17.29 23.20
C ILE A 378 -20.67 16.94 24.44
N THR A 379 -21.91 16.50 24.24
CA THR A 379 -22.82 16.15 25.33
C THR A 379 -22.73 14.67 25.71
N LEU A 380 -23.22 14.31 26.90
CA LEU A 380 -23.27 12.91 27.35
C LEU A 380 -24.08 12.03 26.39
N GLN A 381 -25.11 12.60 25.74
CA GLN A 381 -25.93 11.91 24.74
C GLN A 381 -25.09 11.54 23.51
N ASP A 382 -24.20 12.43 23.05
CA ASP A 382 -23.32 12.16 21.90
C ASP A 382 -22.36 10.99 22.19
N ILE A 383 -21.89 10.88 23.43
CA ILE A 383 -21.01 9.79 23.90
C ILE A 383 -21.77 8.46 23.97
N GLU A 384 -23.01 8.47 24.48
CA GLU A 384 -23.87 7.27 24.52
C GLU A 384 -24.30 6.82 23.12
N HIS A 385 -24.54 7.77 22.21
CA HIS A 385 -24.84 7.51 20.81
C HIS A 385 -23.66 6.90 20.06
N ALA A 386 -22.43 7.36 20.32
CA ALA A 386 -21.22 6.76 19.76
C ALA A 386 -20.96 5.33 20.28
N LYS A 387 -21.36 5.03 21.52
CA LYS A 387 -21.20 3.70 22.13
C LYS A 387 -22.23 2.67 21.65
N SER A 388 -23.39 3.13 21.16
CA SER A 388 -24.52 2.27 20.78
C SER A 388 -24.56 1.87 19.29
N ASP A 389 -23.48 2.13 18.53
CA ASP A 389 -23.27 1.74 17.13
C ASP A 389 -24.44 2.10 16.18
N LYS A 390 -25.14 3.20 16.48
CA LYS A 390 -26.15 3.79 15.59
C LYS A 390 -25.52 4.91 14.76
N ASP A 391 -25.99 5.06 13.52
CA ASP A 391 -25.56 6.01 12.46
C ASP A 391 -25.54 7.50 12.90
N SER A 392 -25.94 7.81 14.14
CA SER A 392 -25.89 9.13 14.77
C SER A 392 -24.58 9.47 15.51
N GLY A 393 -23.62 8.54 15.63
CA GLY A 393 -22.34 8.76 16.31
C GLY A 393 -21.29 9.60 15.54
N ARG A 394 -21.65 10.18 14.39
CA ARG A 394 -20.72 10.82 13.44
C ARG A 394 -19.90 11.97 14.03
N VAL A 395 -20.43 12.67 15.03
CA VAL A 395 -19.74 13.79 15.69
C VAL A 395 -18.46 13.32 16.38
N ILE A 396 -18.51 12.18 17.06
CA ILE A 396 -17.36 11.63 17.80
C ILE A 396 -16.51 10.71 16.91
N SER A 397 -17.12 9.87 16.07
CA SER A 397 -16.38 8.90 15.26
C SER A 397 -15.68 9.52 14.05
N ILE A 398 -16.22 10.60 13.48
CA ILE A 398 -15.69 11.26 12.29
C ILE A 398 -15.31 12.71 12.59
N GLY A 399 -16.19 13.45 13.27
CA GLY A 399 -16.01 14.88 13.52
C GLY A 399 -14.80 15.20 14.40
N LEU A 400 -14.63 14.51 15.53
CA LEU A 400 -13.54 14.76 16.47
C LEU A 400 -12.15 14.44 15.88
N PRO A 401 -11.92 13.29 15.21
CA PRO A 401 -10.66 13.05 14.50
C PRO A 401 -10.40 14.08 13.41
N ALA A 402 -11.40 14.44 12.60
CA ALA A 402 -11.24 15.42 11.53
C ALA A 402 -10.90 16.82 12.06
N TYR A 403 -11.53 17.25 13.16
CA TYR A 403 -11.22 18.52 13.81
C TYR A 403 -9.80 18.54 14.38
N SER A 404 -9.38 17.47 15.06
CA SER A 404 -8.02 17.39 15.63
C SER A 404 -6.93 17.44 14.55
N LEU A 405 -7.18 16.80 13.39
CA LEU A 405 -6.30 16.86 12.23
C LEU A 405 -6.22 18.28 11.64
N LEU A 406 -7.37 18.94 11.47
CA LEU A 406 -7.42 20.31 10.95
C LEU A 406 -6.68 21.28 11.87
N GLN A 407 -6.87 21.19 13.17
CA GLN A 407 -6.22 22.05 14.16
C GLN A 407 -4.70 21.85 14.15
N THR A 408 -4.25 20.60 14.06
CA THR A 408 -2.83 20.26 13.97
C THR A 408 -2.19 20.87 12.71
N LEU A 409 -2.87 20.77 11.56
CA LEU A 409 -2.39 21.36 10.31
C LEU A 409 -2.35 22.89 10.36
N TYR A 410 -3.36 23.51 10.98
CA TYR A 410 -3.42 24.95 11.15
C TYR A 410 -2.28 25.47 12.03
N ASP A 411 -1.99 24.78 13.15
CA ASP A 411 -0.92 25.16 14.06
C ASP A 411 0.47 24.98 13.44
N GLN A 412 0.67 23.96 12.60
CA GLN A 412 1.90 23.79 11.80
C GLN A 412 2.10 24.93 10.79
N GLN A 413 1.02 25.37 10.13
CA GLN A 413 1.07 26.48 9.18
C GLN A 413 1.37 27.82 9.88
N LYS A 414 0.82 28.02 11.08
CA LYS A 414 1.06 29.21 11.92
C LYS A 414 2.49 29.25 12.47
N LEU A 415 3.04 28.10 12.89
CA LEU A 415 4.46 27.98 13.27
C LEU A 415 5.38 28.30 12.08
N THR A 416 5.03 27.85 10.88
CA THR A 416 5.80 28.14 9.67
C THR A 416 5.81 29.64 9.37
N LEU A 417 4.69 30.34 9.51
CA LEU A 417 4.61 31.80 9.33
C LEU A 417 5.38 32.60 10.39
N LEU A 418 5.44 32.13 11.64
CA LEU A 418 6.21 32.78 12.72
C LEU A 418 7.73 32.58 12.61
N VAL A 419 8.19 31.59 11.84
CA VAL A 419 9.62 31.35 11.57
C VAL A 419 10.14 32.20 10.41
N TYR A 420 9.26 32.85 9.64
CA TYR A 420 9.60 33.75 8.52
C TYR A 420 9.34 35.25 8.79
N CYS A 421 9.03 35.63 10.03
CA CYS A 421 9.10 37.01 10.55
C CYS A 421 10.21 37.07 11.61
#